data_AF-A0A0F8WZI7-F1
#
_entry.id   AF-A0A0F8WZI7-F1
#
_cell.length_a   1.000
_cell.length_b   1.000
_cell.length_c   1.000
_cell.angle_alpha   90.00
_cell.angle_beta   90.00
_cell.angle_gamma   90.00
#
_symmetry.space_group_name_H-M   'P 1'
#
loop_
_entity.id
_entity.type
_entity.pdbx_description
1 polymer ?
#
loop_
_entity_poly.entity_id
_entity_poly.type
_entity_poly.pdbx_seq_one_letter_code
_entity_poly.pdbx_strand_id
1 'polypeptide(L)' 'IALGKAAQAWAFIDGRDFVTPDDVQVIFASVTEHRLGLNHDVSAQQLNQLLNDVNVPL' A
#
# COMPACT_ATOMS: atom_id res chain seq x y z
N ILE A 1 -5.73 -4.96 9.34
CA ILE A 1 -4.64 -5.03 10.36
C ILE A 1 -3.25 -5.08 9.72
N ALA A 2 -2.97 -6.01 8.78
CA ALA A 2 -1.62 -6.16 8.18
C ALA A 2 -1.08 -4.89 7.49
N LEU A 3 -1.91 -4.26 6.64
CA LEU A 3 -1.54 -3.05 5.90
C LEU A 3 -1.10 -1.89 6.82
N GLY A 4 -1.90 -1.57 7.83
CA GLY A 4 -1.58 -0.48 8.77
C GLY A 4 -0.31 -0.72 9.58
N LYS A 5 -0.03 -1.97 9.97
CA LYS A 5 1.22 -2.31 10.67
C LYS A 5 2.46 -2.19 9.77
N ALA A 6 2.33 -2.58 8.49
CA ALA A 6 3.41 -2.43 7.52
C ALA A 6 3.68 -0.95 7.19
N ALA A 7 2.63 -0.12 7.08
CA ALA A 7 2.79 1.33 6.90
C ALA A 7 3.47 1.99 8.11
N GLN A 8 3.14 1.58 9.35
CA GLN A 8 3.83 2.04 10.55
C GLN A 8 5.32 1.66 10.56
N ALA A 9 5.65 0.44 10.15
CA ALA A 9 7.04 0.00 10.06
C ALA A 9 7.82 0.81 9.01
N TRP A 10 7.20 1.09 7.85
CA TRP A 10 7.80 1.91 6.81
C TRP A 10 8.04 3.34 7.27
N ALA A 11 7.05 3.99 7.91
CA ALA A 11 7.20 5.33 8.48
C ALA A 11 8.34 5.38 9.51
N PHE A 12 8.45 4.37 10.37
CA PHE A 12 9.53 4.27 11.35
C PHE A 12 10.92 4.13 10.72
N ILE A 13 11.04 3.30 9.66
CA ILE A 13 12.28 3.16 8.89
C ILE A 13 12.66 4.48 8.22
N ASP A 14 11.68 5.27 7.79
CA ASP A 14 11.84 6.59 7.19
C ASP A 14 12.04 7.72 8.23
N GLY A 15 12.18 7.38 9.52
CA GLY A 15 12.47 8.32 10.61
C GLY A 15 11.28 9.15 11.08
N ARG A 16 10.05 8.77 10.71
CA ARG A 16 8.79 9.42 11.13
C ARG A 16 8.08 8.58 12.18
N ASP A 17 7.39 9.23 13.10
CA ASP A 17 6.60 8.60 14.16
C ASP A 17 5.09 8.51 13.82
N PHE A 18 4.68 9.05 12.67
CA PHE A 18 3.32 8.98 12.16
C PHE A 18 3.28 8.48 10.70
N VAL A 19 2.17 7.82 10.37
CA VAL A 19 1.89 7.29 9.03
C VAL A 19 1.29 8.39 8.16
N THR A 20 1.80 8.48 6.93
CA THR A 20 1.30 9.32 5.84
C THR A 20 0.61 8.44 4.78
N PRO A 21 -0.18 9.05 3.88
CA PRO A 21 -0.75 8.32 2.75
C PRO A 21 0.31 7.62 1.88
N ASP A 22 1.48 8.25 1.68
CA ASP A 22 2.58 7.70 0.89
C ASP A 22 3.08 6.36 1.45
N ASP A 23 3.18 6.25 2.78
CA ASP A 23 3.58 5.00 3.44
C ASP A 23 2.64 3.85 3.13
N VAL A 24 1.34 4.15 3.05
CA VAL A 24 0.30 3.18 2.74
C VAL A 24 0.40 2.76 1.27
N GLN A 25 0.62 3.72 0.36
CA GLN A 25 0.73 3.45 -1.07
C GLN A 25 1.94 2.57 -1.40
N VAL A 26 3.10 2.87 -0.81
CA VAL A 26 4.36 2.11 -1.05
C VAL A 26 4.22 0.65 -0.63
N ILE A 27 3.62 0.38 0.54
CA ILE A 27 3.50 -0.98 1.07
C ILE A 27 2.29 -1.74 0.53
N PHE A 28 1.34 -1.06 -0.14
CA PHE A 28 0.07 -1.64 -0.56
C PHE A 28 0.26 -2.83 -1.51
N ALA A 29 1.05 -2.66 -2.57
CA ALA A 29 1.27 -3.72 -3.55
C ALA A 29 1.82 -4.99 -2.88
N SER A 30 2.90 -4.86 -2.10
CA SER A 30 3.56 -5.98 -1.42
C SER A 30 2.66 -6.72 -0.41
N VAL A 31 1.71 -6.02 0.23
CA VAL A 31 0.81 -6.63 1.23
C VAL A 31 -0.43 -7.25 0.59
N THR A 32 -0.89 -6.70 -0.54
CA THR A 32 -2.19 -7.05 -1.14
C THR A 32 -2.10 -7.99 -2.34
N GLU A 33 -0.93 -8.12 -2.97
CA GLU A 33 -0.68 -8.95 -4.16
C GLU A 33 -1.25 -10.37 -4.03
N HIS A 34 -0.95 -11.07 -2.93
CA HIS A 34 -1.47 -12.42 -2.68
C HIS A 34 -2.86 -12.46 -2.01
N ARG A 35 -3.36 -11.33 -1.49
CA ARG A 35 -4.58 -11.27 -0.67
C ARG A 35 -5.83 -10.92 -1.46
N LEU A 36 -5.69 -10.17 -2.54
CA LEU A 36 -6.81 -9.79 -3.41
C LEU A 36 -7.28 -10.95 -4.32
N GLY A 37 -6.65 -12.13 -4.23
CA GLY A 37 -7.02 -13.29 -5.05
C GLY A 37 -6.93 -12.99 -6.55
N LEU A 38 -6.09 -12.04 -6.92
CA LEU A 38 -5.89 -11.61 -8.28
C LEU A 38 -5.20 -12.76 -9.00
N ASN A 39 -5.86 -13.30 -10.03
CA ASN A 39 -5.29 -14.33 -10.88
C ASN A 39 -3.89 -13.90 -11.32
N HIS A 40 -2.99 -14.87 -11.49
CA HIS A 40 -1.55 -14.70 -11.74
C HIS A 40 -1.16 -13.63 -12.80
N ASP A 41 -2.10 -13.22 -13.64
CA ASP A 41 -1.95 -12.23 -14.71
C ASP A 41 -2.27 -10.76 -14.34
N VAL A 42 -2.64 -10.47 -13.09
CA VAL A 42 -2.85 -9.06 -12.69
C VAL A 42 -1.50 -8.38 -12.53
N SER A 43 -1.11 -7.67 -13.57
CA SER A 43 0.11 -6.88 -13.61
C SER A 43 0.13 -5.81 -12.51
N ALA A 44 1.32 -5.42 -12.05
CA ALA A 44 1.50 -4.32 -11.10
C ALA A 44 0.78 -3.03 -11.54
N GLN A 45 0.50 -2.85 -12.83
CA GLN A 45 -0.27 -1.73 -13.37
C GLN A 45 -1.73 -1.70 -12.89
N GLN A 46 -2.40 -2.85 -12.77
CA GLN A 46 -3.78 -2.92 -12.27
C GLN A 46 -3.88 -2.61 -10.77
N LEU A 47 -2.87 -3.03 -9.97
CA LEU A 47 -2.79 -2.62 -8.56
C LEU A 47 -2.59 -1.11 -8.42
N ASN A 48 -1.77 -0.51 -9.30
CA ASN A 48 -1.60 0.94 -9.33
C ASN A 48 -2.89 1.68 -9.74
N GLN A 49 -3.70 1.13 -10.65
CA GLN A 49 -5.00 1.72 -11.00
C GLN A 49 -5.95 1.74 -9.79
N LEU A 50 -6.03 0.66 -9.02
CA LEU A 50 -6.86 0.60 -7.81
C LEU A 50 -6.41 1.62 -6.74
N LEU A 51 -5.09 1.83 -6.62
CA LEU A 51 -4.54 2.86 -5.72
C LEU A 51 -4.93 4.28 -6.15
N ASN A 52 -4.94 4.56 -7.45
CA ASN A 52 -5.23 5.89 -7.99
C ASN A 52 -6.71 6.29 -7.88
N ASP A 53 -7.63 5.32 -7.84
CA ASP A 53 -9.06 5.58 -7.68
C ASP A 53 -9.44 5.99 -6.25
N VAL A 54 -8.53 5.84 -5.28
CA VAL A 54 -8.76 6.23 -3.89
C VAL A 54 -8.27 7.65 -3.65
N ASN A 55 -9.19 8.56 -3.33
CA ASN A 55 -8.86 9.95 -3.06
C ASN A 55 -8.02 10.09 -1.77
N VAL A 56 -6.77 10.55 -1.92
CA VAL A 56 -5.89 10.87 -0.80
C VAL A 56 -6.15 12.32 -0.35
N PRO A 57 -6.51 12.56 0.92
CA PRO A 57 -6.64 13.91 1.43
C PRO A 57 -5.25 14.58 1.52
N LEU A 58 -5.16 15.80 1.00
CA LEU A 58 -4.01 16.70 1.16
C LEU A 58 -3.95 17.25 2.59
#